data_AF-A0A1V4GYZ2-F1
#
_entry.id   AF-A0A1V4GYZ2-F1
#
_cell.length_a   1.000
_cell.length_b   1.000
_cell.length_c   1.000
_cell.angle_alpha   90.00
_cell.angle_beta   90.00
_cell.angle_gamma   90.00
#
_symmetry.space_group_name_H-M   'P 1'
#
loop_
_entity.id
_entity.type
_entity.pdbx_description
1 polymer ?
#
loop_
_entity_poly.entity_id
_entity_poly.type
_entity_poly.pdbx_seq_one_letter_code
_entity_poly.pdbx_strand_id
1 'polypeptide(L)'
;MKNMSPASLFILVIFVLTFPIFICHQIDYHFLNPVNQDKMPENFSELRNEIQENINNLTQGLPKPVYEWSYYKPTVHLISEFREFPYNDEYLSIILDNIPKDKNLQRLQNEDDGTIVSYCDYNIHTRIRKKYIDEKEFIDIYVKFEDRGVCMQ
;
A
#
# COMPACT_ATOMS: atom_id res chain seq x y z
N MET A 1 -35.83 12.12 31.29
CA MET A 1 -35.12 11.85 30.02
C MET A 1 -34.56 13.18 29.53
N LYS A 2 -33.23 13.33 29.41
CA LYS A 2 -32.64 14.58 28.90
C LYS A 2 -33.02 14.73 27.42
N ASN A 3 -33.58 15.88 27.05
CA ASN A 3 -33.88 16.20 25.66
C ASN A 3 -32.57 16.22 24.88
N MET A 4 -32.36 15.24 24.00
CA MET A 4 -31.25 15.25 23.05
C MET A 4 -31.40 16.45 22.12
N SER A 5 -30.30 17.19 21.92
CA SER A 5 -30.31 18.29 20.95
C SER A 5 -30.50 17.75 19.52
N PRO A 6 -31.11 18.52 18.60
CA PRO A 6 -31.22 18.13 17.20
C PRO A 6 -29.87 17.75 16.56
N ALA A 7 -28.78 18.41 16.96
CA ALA A 7 -27.43 18.07 16.53
C ALA A 7 -26.98 16.68 16.99
N SER A 8 -27.30 16.31 18.24
CA SER A 8 -27.02 14.97 18.78
C SER A 8 -27.81 13.88 18.07
N LEU A 9 -29.06 14.17 17.67
CA LEU A 9 -29.90 13.24 16.91
C LEU A 9 -29.34 13.04 15.48
N PHE A 10 -28.92 14.12 14.83
CA PHE A 10 -28.34 14.08 13.50
C PHE A 10 -27.04 13.27 13.43
N ILE A 11 -26.14 13.48 14.41
CA ILE A 11 -24.89 12.69 14.54
C ILE A 11 -25.21 11.20 14.74
N LEU A 12 -26.19 10.89 15.59
CA LEU A 12 -26.61 9.50 15.84
C LEU A 12 -27.11 8.83 14.55
N VAL A 13 -27.94 9.52 13.76
CA VAL A 13 -28.47 8.99 12.49
C VAL A 13 -27.35 8.74 11.48
N ILE A 14 -26.40 9.68 11.33
CA ILE A 14 -25.23 9.48 10.46
C ILE A 14 -24.42 8.27 10.92
N PHE A 15 -24.16 8.14 12.22
CA PHE A 15 -23.39 7.03 12.76
C PHE A 15 -24.12 5.70 12.53
N VAL A 16 -25.41 5.62 12.79
CA VAL A 16 -26.22 4.39 12.60
C VAL A 16 -26.32 3.98 11.13
N LEU A 17 -26.30 4.93 10.19
CA LEU A 17 -26.40 4.61 8.75
C LEU A 17 -25.05 4.31 8.11
N THR A 18 -23.98 5.01 8.50
CA THR A 18 -22.67 4.87 7.85
C THR A 18 -21.77 3.82 8.50
N PHE A 19 -21.91 3.61 9.82
CA PHE A 19 -21.10 2.63 10.55
C PHE A 19 -21.33 1.18 10.10
N PRO A 20 -22.57 0.70 9.82
CA PRO A 20 -22.79 -0.64 9.30
C PRO A 20 -22.18 -0.84 7.91
N ILE A 21 -22.26 0.17 7.04
CA ILE A 21 -21.67 0.13 5.69
C ILE A 21 -20.14 0.01 5.79
N PHE A 22 -19.51 0.80 6.66
CA PHE A 22 -18.08 0.72 6.91
C PHE A 22 -17.68 -0.66 7.47
N ILE A 23 -18.44 -1.20 8.41
CA ILE A 23 -18.21 -2.54 8.96
C ILE A 23 -18.35 -3.61 7.87
N CYS A 24 -19.41 -3.57 7.05
CA CYS A 24 -19.60 -4.52 5.96
C CYS A 24 -18.42 -4.50 4.98
N HIS A 25 -17.94 -3.34 4.55
CA HIS A 25 -16.77 -3.25 3.66
C HIS A 25 -15.50 -3.84 4.28
N GLN A 26 -15.25 -3.59 5.57
CA GLN A 26 -14.09 -4.15 6.27
C GLN A 26 -14.21 -5.67 6.45
N ILE A 27 -15.41 -6.16 6.79
CA ILE A 27 -15.71 -7.59 6.93
C ILE A 27 -15.52 -8.29 5.58
N ASP A 28 -16.09 -7.77 4.50
CA ASP A 28 -15.98 -8.36 3.17
C ASP A 28 -14.51 -8.46 2.74
N TYR A 29 -13.72 -7.39 2.95
CA TYR A 29 -12.29 -7.43 2.65
C TYR A 29 -11.53 -8.48 3.47
N HIS A 30 -11.82 -8.59 4.77
CA HIS A 30 -11.15 -9.53 5.68
C HIS A 30 -11.57 -11.00 5.45
N PHE A 31 -12.81 -11.25 5.02
CA PHE A 31 -13.28 -12.59 4.65
C PHE A 31 -12.78 -13.02 3.28
N LEU A 32 -12.72 -12.11 2.30
CA LEU A 32 -12.22 -12.41 0.97
C LEU A 32 -10.69 -12.58 0.94
N ASN A 33 -9.97 -11.90 1.85
CA ASN A 33 -8.51 -11.99 1.97
C ASN A 33 -8.11 -12.40 3.40
N PRO A 34 -8.26 -13.69 3.78
CA PRO A 34 -7.82 -14.16 5.09
C PRO A 34 -6.31 -14.03 5.25
N VAL A 35 -5.85 -13.95 6.51
CA VAL A 35 -4.42 -13.99 6.82
C VAL A 35 -3.88 -15.37 6.47
N ASN A 36 -2.80 -15.42 5.68
CA ASN A 36 -2.15 -16.69 5.36
C ASN A 36 -1.04 -16.97 6.36
N GLN A 37 -1.34 -17.83 7.34
CA GLN A 37 -0.38 -18.23 8.37
C GLN A 37 0.81 -19.01 7.78
N ASP A 38 0.61 -19.77 6.71
CA ASP A 38 1.65 -20.61 6.10
C ASP A 38 2.71 -19.79 5.35
N LYS A 39 2.37 -18.56 4.96
CA LYS A 39 3.28 -17.62 4.28
C LYS A 39 3.75 -16.49 5.19
N MET A 40 3.50 -16.57 6.51
CA MET A 40 4.05 -15.59 7.44
C MET A 40 5.57 -15.68 7.48
N PRO A 41 6.30 -14.56 7.47
CA PRO A 41 7.74 -14.56 7.59
C PRO A 41 8.15 -15.08 8.97
N GLU A 42 9.20 -15.90 9.02
CA GLU A 42 9.76 -16.35 10.29
C GLU A 42 10.43 -15.20 11.06
N ASN A 43 10.92 -14.18 10.34
CA ASN A 43 11.62 -13.04 10.90
C ASN A 43 11.17 -11.70 10.27
N PHE A 44 10.39 -10.92 11.02
CA PHE A 44 9.94 -9.58 10.59
C PHE A 44 11.07 -8.56 10.42
N SER A 45 12.22 -8.74 11.10
CA SER A 45 13.36 -7.85 10.93
C SER A 45 14.06 -8.07 9.58
N GLU A 46 14.16 -9.32 9.13
CA GLU A 46 14.69 -9.66 7.81
C GLU A 46 13.76 -9.14 6.72
N LEU A 47 12.44 -9.35 6.87
CA LEU A 47 11.44 -8.81 5.96
C LEU A 47 11.52 -7.27 5.85
N ARG A 48 11.75 -6.57 6.97
CA ARG A 48 11.97 -5.11 6.93
C ARG A 48 13.17 -4.75 6.05
N ASN A 49 14.29 -5.45 6.22
CA ASN A 49 15.48 -5.21 5.42
C ASN A 49 15.22 -5.49 3.93
N GLU A 50 14.49 -6.56 3.62
CA GLU A 50 14.11 -6.90 2.25
C GLU A 50 13.20 -5.83 1.62
N ILE A 51 12.21 -5.32 2.34
CA ILE A 51 11.35 -4.21 1.86
C ILE A 51 12.18 -2.95 1.62
N GLN A 52 13.12 -2.63 2.50
CA GLN A 52 14.04 -1.50 2.33
C GLN A 52 14.97 -1.67 1.15
N GLU A 53 15.52 -2.87 0.95
CA GLU A 53 16.35 -3.21 -0.19
C GLU A 53 15.56 -3.08 -1.50
N ASN A 54 14.34 -3.63 -1.55
CA ASN A 54 13.48 -3.54 -2.73
C ASN A 54 13.22 -2.09 -3.14
N ILE A 55 12.83 -1.21 -2.21
CA ILE A 55 12.59 0.20 -2.56
C ILE A 55 13.88 0.95 -2.91
N ASN A 56 15.02 0.59 -2.29
CA ASN A 56 16.32 1.15 -2.64
C ASN A 56 16.73 0.76 -4.06
N ASN A 57 16.57 -0.51 -4.43
CA ASN A 57 16.87 -1.00 -5.76
C ASN A 57 15.99 -0.32 -6.81
N LEU A 58 14.69 -0.21 -6.58
CA LEU A 58 13.76 0.48 -7.48
C LEU A 58 14.12 1.94 -7.72
N THR A 59 14.67 2.61 -6.71
CA THR A 59 15.00 4.05 -6.74
C THR A 59 16.49 4.33 -6.95
N GLN A 60 17.28 3.31 -7.26
CA GLN A 60 18.70 3.46 -7.51
C GLN A 60 18.94 4.35 -8.74
N GLY A 61 19.80 5.36 -8.60
CA GLY A 61 20.12 6.31 -9.66
C GLY A 61 19.18 7.51 -9.74
N LEU A 62 18.14 7.57 -8.90
CA LEU A 62 17.27 8.75 -8.77
C LEU A 62 17.88 9.79 -7.81
N PRO A 63 17.47 11.07 -7.91
CA PRO A 63 17.75 12.06 -6.86
C PRO A 63 17.11 11.66 -5.53
N LYS A 64 17.37 12.43 -4.47
CA LYS A 64 16.66 12.25 -3.19
C LYS A 64 15.14 12.43 -3.39
N PRO A 65 14.28 11.57 -2.82
CA PRO A 65 12.83 11.75 -2.89
C PRO A 65 12.39 13.07 -2.25
N VAL A 66 11.29 13.64 -2.75
CA VAL A 66 10.66 14.83 -2.16
C VAL A 66 9.90 14.49 -0.88
N TYR A 67 9.46 13.24 -0.76
CA TYR A 67 8.85 12.71 0.44
C TYR A 67 9.20 11.22 0.59
N GLU A 68 9.51 10.81 1.81
CA GLU A 68 9.79 9.43 2.17
C GLU A 68 9.17 9.12 3.53
N TRP A 69 8.61 7.92 3.67
CA TRP A 69 8.22 7.40 4.99
C TRP A 69 8.51 5.91 5.08
N SER A 70 8.89 5.51 6.28
CA SER A 70 9.15 4.14 6.69
C SER A 70 8.27 3.83 7.89
N TYR A 71 7.60 2.70 7.86
CA TYR A 71 6.81 2.22 8.99
C TYR A 71 7.20 0.78 9.33
N TYR A 72 7.48 0.56 10.61
CA TYR A 72 7.85 -0.75 11.13
C TYR A 72 7.13 -0.99 12.46
N LYS A 73 6.09 -1.83 12.41
CA LYS A 73 5.35 -2.27 13.59
C LYS A 73 5.03 -3.76 13.45
N PRO A 74 5.98 -4.65 13.79
CA PRO A 74 5.83 -6.09 13.63
C PRO A 74 4.69 -6.67 14.47
N THR A 75 4.34 -6.05 15.61
CA THR A 75 3.24 -6.51 16.48
C THR A 75 1.86 -6.47 15.83
N VAL A 76 1.72 -5.73 14.73
CA VAL A 76 0.49 -5.68 13.92
C VAL A 76 0.78 -5.98 12.45
N HIS A 77 1.93 -6.62 12.18
CA HIS A 77 2.39 -7.00 10.83
C HIS A 77 2.40 -5.84 9.82
N LEU A 78 2.62 -4.61 10.28
CA LEU A 78 2.64 -3.44 9.41
C LEU A 78 4.08 -3.04 9.14
N ILE A 79 4.57 -3.40 7.95
CA ILE A 79 5.90 -3.04 7.45
C ILE A 79 5.72 -2.45 6.06
N SER A 80 6.17 -1.21 5.88
CA SER A 80 6.01 -0.50 4.62
C SER A 80 7.05 0.59 4.44
N GLU A 81 7.46 0.79 3.21
CA GLU A 81 8.33 1.87 2.76
C GLU A 81 7.66 2.59 1.59
N PHE A 82 7.88 3.89 1.52
CA PHE A 82 7.32 4.74 0.48
C PHE A 82 8.26 5.85 0.09
N ARG A 83 8.27 6.16 -1.20
CA ARG A 83 9.01 7.29 -1.76
C ARG A 83 8.18 7.99 -2.82
N GLU A 84 8.30 9.30 -2.85
CA GLU A 84 7.66 10.16 -3.85
C GLU A 84 8.73 10.97 -4.58
N PHE A 85 8.59 11.05 -5.91
CA PHE A 85 9.44 11.82 -6.79
C PHE A 85 8.58 12.70 -7.69
N PRO A 86 9.02 13.91 -8.06
CA PRO A 86 8.40 14.66 -9.14
C PRO A 86 8.38 13.79 -10.41
N TYR A 87 7.26 13.82 -11.14
CA TYR A 87 7.16 13.04 -12.37
C TYR A 87 8.15 13.56 -13.41
N ASN A 88 8.92 12.61 -13.97
CA ASN A 88 9.84 12.80 -15.07
C ASN A 88 9.91 11.45 -15.82
N ASP A 89 9.80 11.47 -17.13
CA ASP A 89 9.85 10.26 -17.97
C ASP A 89 11.18 9.50 -17.80
N GLU A 90 12.30 10.22 -17.58
CA GLU A 90 13.60 9.61 -17.29
C GLU A 90 13.59 8.83 -15.97
N TYR A 91 13.00 9.42 -14.91
CA TYR A 91 12.90 8.75 -13.61
C TYR A 91 12.00 7.53 -13.70
N LEU A 92 10.89 7.63 -14.43
CA LEU A 92 10.00 6.49 -14.66
C LEU A 92 10.74 5.37 -15.40
N SER A 93 11.51 5.69 -16.45
CA SER A 93 12.31 4.69 -17.18
C SER A 93 13.29 3.96 -16.25
N ILE A 94 14.04 4.71 -15.43
CA ILE A 94 14.99 4.14 -14.45
C ILE A 94 14.27 3.20 -13.49
N ILE A 95 13.12 3.62 -12.94
CA ILE A 95 12.33 2.79 -12.02
C ILE A 95 11.89 1.49 -12.69
N LEU A 96 11.38 1.57 -13.92
CA LEU A 96 10.91 0.40 -14.66
C LEU A 96 12.05 -0.55 -15.03
N ASP A 97 13.23 -0.03 -15.35
CA ASP A 97 14.42 -0.84 -15.65
C ASP A 97 14.97 -1.56 -14.40
N ASN A 98 14.77 -0.97 -13.22
CA ASN A 98 15.16 -1.54 -11.93
C ASN A 98 14.18 -2.59 -11.39
N ILE A 99 13.04 -2.83 -12.05
CA ILE A 99 12.10 -3.88 -11.63
C ILE A 99 12.77 -5.25 -11.79
N PRO A 100 12.80 -6.09 -10.73
CA PRO A 100 13.39 -7.42 -10.79
C PRO A 100 12.74 -8.29 -11.89
N LYS A 101 13.56 -8.87 -12.77
CA LYS A 101 13.05 -9.66 -13.92
C LYS A 101 12.86 -11.15 -13.60
N ASP A 102 13.42 -11.59 -12.49
CA ASP A 102 13.61 -12.98 -12.09
C ASP A 102 12.73 -13.41 -10.91
N LYS A 103 12.02 -12.47 -10.28
CA LYS A 103 11.08 -12.74 -9.18
C LYS A 103 9.74 -13.22 -9.73
N ASN A 104 8.99 -13.98 -8.94
CA ASN A 104 7.64 -14.47 -9.29
C ASN A 104 6.65 -13.30 -9.26
N LEU A 105 6.79 -12.38 -10.22
CA LEU A 105 6.02 -11.15 -10.29
C LEU A 105 4.61 -11.45 -10.78
N GLN A 106 3.65 -11.38 -9.86
CA GLN A 106 2.23 -11.44 -10.20
C GLN A 106 1.70 -10.02 -10.37
N ARG A 107 1.26 -9.65 -11.58
CA ARG A 107 0.55 -8.38 -11.80
C ARG A 107 -0.87 -8.48 -11.24
N LEU A 108 -1.27 -7.54 -10.41
CA LEU A 108 -2.61 -7.52 -9.83
C LEU A 108 -3.63 -6.98 -10.85
N GLN A 109 -4.74 -7.70 -11.02
CA GLN A 109 -5.91 -7.21 -11.75
C GLN A 109 -6.77 -6.43 -10.75
N ASN A 110 -7.17 -5.19 -11.09
CA ASN A 110 -7.92 -4.20 -10.28
C ASN A 110 -7.05 -3.10 -9.66
N GLU A 111 -6.37 -2.33 -10.50
CA GLU A 111 -5.61 -1.16 -10.04
C GLU A 111 -6.37 0.14 -10.36
N ASP A 112 -6.31 1.11 -9.44
CA ASP A 112 -6.85 2.47 -9.66
C ASP A 112 -6.24 3.12 -10.92
N ASP A 113 -6.96 4.09 -11.52
CA ASP A 113 -6.62 4.84 -12.75
C ASP A 113 -5.22 5.51 -12.81
N GLY A 114 -4.44 5.47 -11.73
CA GLY A 114 -3.08 6.02 -11.67
C GLY A 114 -1.96 4.99 -11.57
N THR A 115 -2.25 3.71 -11.33
CA THR A 115 -1.17 2.73 -11.16
C THR A 115 -0.51 2.42 -12.50
N ILE A 116 0.81 2.54 -12.55
CA ILE A 116 1.61 2.23 -13.74
C ILE A 116 1.95 0.74 -13.73
N VAL A 117 2.43 0.27 -12.57
CA VAL A 117 2.77 -1.13 -12.32
C VAL A 117 2.49 -1.43 -10.86
N SER A 118 1.80 -2.53 -10.58
CA SER A 118 2.03 -3.27 -9.34
C SER A 118 2.41 -4.71 -9.62
N TYR A 119 3.08 -5.26 -8.62
CA TYR A 119 3.36 -6.67 -8.57
C TYR A 119 3.51 -7.13 -7.14
N CYS A 120 3.40 -8.43 -6.97
CA CYS A 120 3.75 -9.10 -5.75
C CYS A 120 4.98 -9.98 -5.94
N ASP A 121 5.84 -9.98 -4.93
CA ASP A 121 6.87 -10.99 -4.72
C ASP A 121 6.58 -11.67 -3.38
N TYR A 122 6.03 -12.88 -3.43
CA TYR A 122 5.46 -13.58 -2.27
C TYR A 122 4.44 -12.73 -1.49
N ASN A 123 4.79 -12.20 -0.31
CA ASN A 123 3.89 -11.36 0.49
C ASN A 123 4.33 -9.89 0.49
N ILE A 124 5.25 -9.52 -0.40
CA ILE A 124 5.70 -8.14 -0.57
C ILE A 124 4.99 -7.56 -1.79
N HIS A 125 4.09 -6.62 -1.54
CA HIS A 125 3.41 -5.87 -2.58
C HIS A 125 4.22 -4.62 -2.91
N THR A 126 4.57 -4.49 -4.19
CA THR A 126 5.13 -3.26 -4.74
C THR A 126 4.11 -2.61 -5.65
N ARG A 127 3.96 -1.30 -5.52
CA ARG A 127 3.10 -0.48 -6.38
C ARG A 127 3.80 0.81 -6.76
N ILE A 128 3.82 1.08 -8.06
CA ILE A 128 4.35 2.30 -8.67
C ILE A 128 3.18 3.01 -9.34
N ARG A 129 2.89 4.23 -8.89
CA ARG A 129 1.72 4.99 -9.31
C ARG A 129 2.11 6.38 -9.78
N LYS A 130 1.42 6.88 -10.81
CA LYS A 130 1.36 8.30 -11.14
C LYS A 130 0.26 8.97 -10.32
N LYS A 131 0.58 10.05 -9.62
CA LYS A 131 -0.37 10.79 -8.77
C LYS A 131 -0.32 12.27 -9.08
N TYR A 132 -1.46 12.94 -8.95
CA TYR A 132 -1.59 14.38 -9.09
C TYR A 132 -1.84 15.01 -7.72
N ILE A 133 -0.97 15.92 -7.28
CA ILE A 133 -1.06 16.65 -6.01
C ILE A 133 -0.80 18.12 -6.31
N ASP A 134 -1.73 19.01 -5.93
CA ASP A 134 -1.58 20.47 -6.08
C ASP A 134 -1.08 20.90 -7.48
N GLU A 135 -1.74 20.40 -8.52
CA GLU A 135 -1.43 20.69 -9.93
C GLU A 135 -0.07 20.16 -10.42
N LYS A 136 0.56 19.23 -9.69
CA LYS A 136 1.83 18.61 -10.05
C LYS A 136 1.70 17.09 -10.11
N GLU A 137 2.42 16.51 -11.06
CA GLU A 137 2.53 15.07 -11.23
C GLU A 137 3.69 14.51 -10.41
N PHE A 138 3.46 13.38 -9.76
CA PHE A 138 4.43 12.65 -8.96
C PHE A 138 4.42 11.17 -9.32
N ILE A 139 5.56 10.52 -9.08
CA ILE A 139 5.72 9.07 -9.09
C ILE A 139 5.80 8.63 -7.62
N ASP A 140 4.80 7.87 -7.20
CA ASP A 140 4.68 7.28 -5.88
C ASP A 140 5.12 5.82 -5.97
N ILE A 141 6.09 5.42 -5.14
CA ILE A 141 6.53 4.03 -5.03
C ILE A 141 6.23 3.56 -3.62
N TYR A 142 5.49 2.47 -3.52
CA TYR A 142 5.10 1.88 -2.25
C TYR A 142 5.48 0.40 -2.23
N VAL A 143 6.23 -0.01 -1.22
CA VAL A 143 6.59 -1.41 -0.98
C VAL A 143 6.11 -1.78 0.42
N LYS A 144 5.25 -2.79 0.54
CA LYS A 144 4.72 -3.21 1.85
C LYS A 144 4.56 -4.71 1.97
N PHE A 145 4.59 -5.17 3.21
CA PHE A 145 4.13 -6.51 3.54
C PHE A 145 2.61 -6.57 3.50
N GLU A 146 2.07 -7.59 2.83
CA GLU A 146 0.67 -7.98 2.84
C GLU A 146 0.54 -9.30 3.60
N ASP A 147 -0.02 -9.24 4.81
CA ASP A 147 -0.33 -10.43 5.61
C ASP A 147 -1.54 -11.22 5.07
N ARG A 148 -2.30 -10.59 4.18
CA ARG A 148 -3.58 -11.04 3.64
C ARG A 148 -3.48 -11.20 2.14
N GLY A 149 -4.19 -12.19 1.59
CA GLY A 149 -4.04 -12.78 0.24
C GLY A 149 -4.03 -11.90 -1.02
N VAL A 150 -3.84 -10.58 -0.92
CA VAL A 150 -3.62 -9.64 -2.03
C VAL A 150 -2.50 -10.12 -2.95
N CYS A 151 -1.39 -10.61 -2.38
CA CYS A 151 -0.25 -11.12 -3.14
C CYS A 151 -0.26 -12.63 -3.41
N MET A 152 -1.41 -13.29 -3.26
CA MET A 152 -1.50 -14.75 -3.28
C MET A 152 -2.48 -15.27 -4.34
N GLN A 153 -2.94 -14.42 -5.26
CA GLN A 153 -3.83 -14.80 -6.37
C GLN A 153 -3.09 -15.50 -7.50
#